data_AF-A0A0H5RFY6-F1
#
_entry.id   AF-A0A0H5RFY6-F1
#
_cell.length_a   1.000
_cell.length_b   1.000
_cell.length_c   1.000
_cell.angle_alpha   90.00
_cell.angle_beta   90.00
_cell.angle_gamma   90.00
#
_symmetry.space_group_name_H-M   'P 1'
#
loop_
_entity.id
_entity.type
_entity.pdbx_description
1 polymer ?
#
loop_
_entity_poly.entity_id
_entity_poly.type
_entity_poly.pdbx_seq_one_letter_code
_entity_poly.pdbx_strand_id
1 'polypeptide(L)'
;HYCPEVEAFVNALNKDPAFSSRIVIGYIGEGLTPILQVPDVCINRAIKQRIREQYYKLRNEFAPEFLIGEKFKVRRYDMVRMIESVVDGINSENKSSKWIANGFLKCGQDPWSPSLVEINQHLSSVSESSIYSAL
;
A
#
# COMPACT_ATOMS: atom_id res chain seq x y z
N HIS A 1 7.06 25.75 -5.75
CA HIS A 1 8.28 26.35 -6.34
C HIS A 1 9.44 25.41 -6.06
N TYR A 2 10.10 24.92 -7.11
CA TYR A 2 11.28 24.06 -6.96
C TYR A 2 12.51 24.92 -6.70
N CYS A 3 13.55 24.34 -6.10
CA CYS A 3 14.80 25.07 -5.94
C CYS A 3 15.49 25.24 -7.32
N PRO A 4 16.19 26.37 -7.55
CA PRO A 4 16.82 26.66 -8.84
C PRO A 4 17.75 25.55 -9.34
N GLU A 5 18.36 24.79 -8.43
CA GLU A 5 19.24 23.67 -8.73
C GLU A 5 18.52 22.53 -9.44
N VAL A 6 17.29 22.21 -9.03
CA VAL A 6 16.46 21.16 -9.66
C VAL A 6 15.99 21.60 -11.03
N GLU A 7 15.60 22.87 -11.18
CA GLU A 7 15.22 23.41 -12.49
C GLU A 7 16.40 23.42 -13.47
N ALA A 8 17.58 23.81 -13.01
CA ALA A 8 18.80 23.77 -13.82
C ALA A 8 19.17 22.35 -14.25
N PHE A 9 19.06 21.38 -13.34
CA PHE A 9 19.33 19.96 -13.61
C PHE A 9 18.37 19.38 -14.66
N VAL A 10 17.07 19.59 -14.48
CA VAL A 10 16.05 19.10 -15.43
C VAL A 10 16.22 19.73 -16.81
N ASN A 11 16.53 21.03 -16.85
CA ASN A 11 16.78 21.73 -18.12
C ASN A 11 18.04 21.27 -18.83
N ALA A 12 19.11 20.93 -18.10
CA ALA A 12 20.34 20.40 -18.68
C ALA A 12 20.10 19.04 -19.33
N LEU A 13 19.42 18.12 -18.62
CA LEU A 13 19.13 16.78 -19.14
C LEU A 13 18.14 16.79 -20.30
N ASN A 14 17.12 17.64 -20.26
CA ASN A 14 16.14 17.74 -21.36
C ASN A 14 16.70 18.33 -22.66
N LYS A 15 17.88 18.98 -22.59
CA LYS A 15 18.57 19.55 -23.75
C LYS A 15 19.62 18.61 -24.33
N ASP A 16 19.99 17.55 -23.62
CA ASP A 16 21.00 16.61 -24.06
C ASP A 16 20.42 15.66 -25.12
N PRO A 17 20.90 15.71 -26.38
CA PRO A 17 20.41 14.88 -27.47
C PRO A 17 20.72 13.39 -27.29
N ALA A 18 21.61 13.02 -26.35
CA ALA A 18 21.87 11.63 -26.00
C ALA A 18 20.70 10.97 -25.26
N PHE A 19 19.78 11.77 -24.69
CA PHE A 19 18.59 11.27 -23.99
C PHE A 19 17.36 11.33 -24.90
N SER A 20 16.76 10.16 -25.17
CA SER A 20 15.52 10.05 -25.96
C SER A 20 14.24 10.36 -25.18
N SER A 21 14.36 10.68 -23.88
CA SER A 21 13.24 10.85 -22.95
C SER A 21 13.29 12.23 -22.32
N ARG A 22 12.12 12.77 -21.95
CA ARG A 22 12.00 14.08 -21.28
C ARG A 22 11.59 13.92 -19.84
N ILE A 23 12.25 14.65 -18.96
CA ILE A 23 11.89 14.82 -17.56
C ILE A 23 10.84 15.92 -17.47
N VAL A 24 9.67 15.60 -16.94
CA VAL A 24 8.60 16.56 -16.68
C VAL A 24 8.41 16.66 -15.17
N ILE A 25 8.46 17.88 -14.66
CA ILE A 25 8.26 18.12 -13.23
C ILE A 25 6.75 18.23 -12.96
N GLY A 26 6.19 17.24 -12.26
CA GLY A 26 4.79 17.24 -11.83
C GLY A 26 4.62 17.87 -10.44
N TYR A 27 3.65 18.76 -10.30
CA TYR A 27 3.26 19.31 -8.99
C TYR A 27 2.28 18.37 -8.28
N ILE A 28 2.56 18.04 -7.01
CA ILE A 28 1.61 17.38 -6.11
C ILE A 28 1.18 18.42 -5.08
N GLY A 29 -0.09 18.84 -5.15
CA GLY A 29 -0.66 19.81 -4.22
C GLY A 29 -0.70 19.33 -2.77
N GLU A 30 -0.61 20.28 -1.84
CA GLU A 30 -0.79 20.01 -0.40
C GLU A 30 -2.13 19.33 -0.13
N GLY A 31 -2.15 18.30 0.72
CA GLY A 31 -3.34 17.50 1.00
C GLY A 31 -3.60 16.35 0.02
N LEU A 32 -2.86 16.28 -1.10
CA LEU A 32 -2.74 15.04 -1.87
C LEU A 32 -1.75 14.13 -1.15
N THR A 33 -2.24 13.44 -0.12
CA THR A 33 -1.51 12.33 0.51
C THR A 33 -1.06 11.40 -0.62
N PRO A 34 0.25 11.12 -0.76
CA PRO A 34 0.79 10.51 -1.96
C PRO A 34 0.04 9.22 -2.23
N ILE A 35 -0.33 9.04 -3.51
CA ILE A 35 -0.67 7.80 -4.18
C ILE A 35 -0.52 6.61 -3.22
N LEU A 36 -1.65 6.05 -2.75
CA LEU A 36 -1.66 4.84 -1.91
C LEU A 36 -0.60 3.89 -2.43
N GLN A 37 0.48 3.71 -1.67
CA GLN A 37 1.56 2.85 -2.14
C GLN A 37 1.01 1.43 -2.12
N VAL A 38 1.40 0.60 -3.09
CA VAL A 38 0.91 -0.79 -3.15
C VAL A 38 1.05 -1.53 -1.81
N PRO A 39 2.17 -1.38 -1.05
CA PRO A 39 2.27 -1.92 0.30
C PRO A 39 1.16 -1.49 1.26
N ASP A 40 0.65 -0.27 1.16
CA ASP A 40 -0.43 0.21 2.02
C ASP A 40 -1.72 -0.56 1.79
N VAL A 41 -2.00 -0.83 0.51
CA VAL A 41 -3.23 -1.49 0.06
C VAL A 41 -3.18 -2.99 0.32
N CYS A 42 -2.08 -3.64 -0.06
CA CYS A 42 -1.96 -5.08 0.09
C CYS A 42 -1.50 -5.44 1.51
N ILE A 43 -0.35 -4.96 1.97
CA ILE A 43 0.27 -5.45 3.21
C ILE A 43 -0.30 -4.76 4.45
N ASN A 44 -0.23 -3.42 4.52
CA ASN A 44 -0.53 -2.69 5.76
C ASN A 44 -1.99 -2.83 6.16
N ARG A 45 -2.91 -2.79 5.19
CA ARG A 45 -4.34 -3.04 5.43
C ARG A 45 -4.56 -4.42 6.05
N ALA A 46 -3.96 -5.47 5.48
CA ALA A 46 -4.13 -6.85 5.97
C ALA A 46 -3.57 -7.03 7.39
N ILE A 47 -2.36 -6.52 7.65
CA ILE A 47 -1.73 -6.56 8.97
C ILE A 47 -2.61 -5.84 10.01
N LYS A 48 -2.99 -4.59 9.74
CA LYS A 48 -3.79 -3.78 10.66
C LYS A 48 -5.15 -4.43 10.95
N GLN A 49 -5.80 -4.97 9.93
CA GLN A 49 -7.08 -5.67 10.09
C GLN A 49 -6.94 -6.90 11.01
N ARG A 50 -5.96 -7.77 10.76
CA ARG A 50 -5.79 -9.00 11.54
C ARG A 50 -5.33 -8.73 12.98
N ILE A 51 -4.45 -7.74 13.19
CA ILE A 51 -4.09 -7.29 14.55
C ILE A 51 -5.34 -6.80 15.27
N ARG A 52 -6.19 -6.01 14.61
CA ARG A 52 -7.44 -5.51 15.20
C ARG A 52 -8.38 -6.64 15.57
N GLU A 53 -8.53 -7.65 14.73
CA GLU A 53 -9.34 -8.85 15.01
C GLU A 53 -8.81 -9.62 16.23
N GLN A 54 -7.49 -9.85 16.30
CA GLN A 54 -6.87 -10.51 17.45
C GLN A 54 -6.98 -9.69 18.73
N TYR A 55 -6.82 -8.36 18.64
CA TYR A 55 -7.04 -7.45 19.75
C TYR A 55 -8.45 -7.55 20.31
N TYR A 56 -9.48 -7.58 19.44
CA TYR A 56 -10.86 -7.71 19.92
C TYR A 56 -11.13 -9.07 20.55
N LYS A 57 -10.55 -10.16 20.02
CA LYS A 57 -10.62 -11.47 20.66
C LYS A 57 -10.02 -11.44 22.06
N LEU A 58 -8.80 -10.91 22.19
CA LEU A 58 -8.12 -10.76 23.48
C LEU A 58 -8.92 -9.88 24.45
N ARG A 59 -9.39 -8.70 24.00
CA ARG A 59 -10.21 -7.82 24.83
C ARG A 59 -11.47 -8.52 25.30
N ASN A 60 -12.18 -9.23 24.43
CA ASN A 60 -13.43 -9.90 24.78
C ASN A 60 -13.21 -11.07 25.74
N GLU A 61 -12.06 -11.74 25.66
CA GLU A 61 -11.68 -12.83 26.58
C GLU A 61 -11.34 -12.30 27.98
N PHE A 62 -10.54 -11.24 28.06
CA PHE A 62 -10.01 -10.73 29.34
C PHE A 62 -10.84 -9.60 29.97
N ALA A 63 -11.70 -8.95 29.21
CA ALA A 63 -12.56 -7.86 29.66
C ALA A 63 -13.95 -7.91 28.96
N PRO A 64 -14.73 -8.99 29.19
CA PRO A 64 -16.02 -9.18 28.53
C PRO A 64 -17.04 -8.08 28.84
N GLU A 65 -16.98 -7.50 30.04
CA GLU A 65 -17.90 -6.45 30.51
C GLU A 65 -17.38 -5.02 30.26
N PHE A 66 -16.35 -4.85 29.43
CA PHE A 66 -15.72 -3.54 29.23
C PHE A 66 -16.68 -2.51 28.64
N LEU A 67 -16.74 -1.34 29.27
CA LEU A 67 -17.66 -0.27 28.93
C LEU A 67 -17.03 0.74 27.95
N ILE A 68 -17.89 1.52 27.30
CA ILE A 68 -17.44 2.59 26.39
C ILE A 68 -16.68 3.65 27.19
N GLY A 69 -15.50 4.04 26.72
CA GLY A 69 -14.66 5.05 27.37
C GLY A 69 -13.63 4.49 28.36
N GLU A 70 -13.71 3.20 28.69
CA GLU A 70 -12.70 2.55 29.52
C GLU A 70 -11.40 2.31 28.75
N LYS A 71 -10.29 2.11 29.49
CA LYS A 71 -8.98 1.81 28.91
C LYS A 71 -8.62 0.35 29.16
N PHE A 72 -8.49 -0.43 28.10
CA PHE A 72 -8.04 -1.81 28.19
C PHE A 72 -6.51 -1.84 28.08
N LYS A 73 -5.83 -2.34 29.12
CA LYS A 73 -4.38 -2.44 29.13
C LYS A 73 -3.95 -3.80 28.60
N VAL A 74 -3.23 -3.79 27.48
CA VAL A 74 -2.61 -5.00 26.92
C VAL A 74 -1.18 -5.10 27.44
N ARG A 75 -0.76 -6.28 27.92
CA ARG A 75 0.63 -6.50 28.31
C ARG A 75 1.49 -6.50 27.05
N ARG A 76 2.70 -5.93 27.14
CA ARG A 76 3.64 -5.87 26.00
C ARG A 76 3.88 -7.24 25.37
N TYR A 77 4.01 -8.29 26.20
CA TYR A 77 4.19 -9.66 25.74
C TYR A 77 3.04 -10.16 24.86
N ASP A 78 1.79 -9.92 25.28
CA ASP A 78 0.62 -10.35 24.51
C ASP A 78 0.51 -9.59 23.19
N MET A 79 0.84 -8.29 23.19
CA MET A 79 0.89 -7.46 21.99
C MET A 79 1.95 -7.96 20.99
N VAL A 80 3.16 -8.30 21.47
CA VAL A 80 4.23 -8.82 20.61
C VAL A 80 3.83 -10.16 20.00
N ARG A 81 3.35 -11.12 20.81
CA ARG A 81 2.88 -12.42 20.29
C ARG A 81 1.76 -12.26 19.27
N MET A 82 0.86 -11.30 19.48
CA MET A 82 -0.23 -11.01 18.54
C MET A 82 0.31 -10.56 17.19
N ILE A 83 1.27 -9.62 17.20
CA ILE A 83 1.89 -9.11 15.98
C ILE A 83 2.64 -10.22 15.26
N GLU A 84 3.49 -10.97 15.97
CA GLU A 84 4.27 -12.08 15.40
C GLU A 84 3.36 -13.14 14.77
N SER A 85 2.33 -13.57 15.49
CA SER A 85 1.33 -14.54 14.99
C SER A 85 0.62 -14.07 13.72
N VAL A 86 0.26 -12.78 13.65
CA VAL A 86 -0.35 -12.20 12.45
C VAL A 86 0.62 -12.20 11.27
N VAL A 87 1.88 -11.80 11.50
CA VAL A 87 2.92 -11.76 10.48
C VAL A 87 3.21 -13.17 9.97
N ASP A 88 3.34 -14.16 10.85
CA ASP A 88 3.58 -15.57 10.49
C ASP A 88 2.41 -16.15 9.68
N GLY A 89 1.17 -15.83 10.07
CA GLY A 89 -0.02 -16.22 9.32
C GLY A 89 -0.02 -15.63 7.91
N ILE A 90 0.25 -14.33 7.79
CA ILE A 90 0.35 -13.65 6.48
C ILE A 90 1.46 -14.25 5.63
N ASN A 91 2.63 -14.49 6.20
CA ASN A 91 3.76 -15.09 5.50
C ASN A 91 3.42 -16.49 4.99
N SER A 92 2.75 -17.30 5.83
CA SER A 92 2.33 -18.65 5.48
C SER A 92 1.32 -18.67 4.33
N GLU A 93 0.31 -17.80 4.38
CA GLU A 93 -0.69 -17.67 3.30
C GLU A 93 -0.10 -17.08 2.03
N ASN A 94 0.83 -16.13 2.14
CA ASN A 94 1.46 -15.50 0.99
C ASN A 94 2.42 -16.47 0.26
N LYS A 95 3.00 -17.46 0.95
CA LYS A 95 3.81 -18.51 0.30
C LYS A 95 3.02 -19.27 -0.75
N SER A 96 1.75 -19.57 -0.50
CA SER A 96 0.90 -20.33 -1.44
C SER A 96 0.22 -19.44 -2.46
N SER A 97 -0.45 -18.37 -2.01
CA SER A 97 -1.30 -17.54 -2.87
C SER A 97 -0.55 -16.42 -3.59
N LYS A 98 0.65 -16.05 -3.12
CA LYS A 98 1.48 -14.96 -3.65
C LYS A 98 0.73 -13.64 -3.83
N TRP A 99 -0.28 -13.39 -3.00
CA TRP A 99 -1.19 -12.26 -3.15
C TRP A 99 -0.49 -10.90 -3.02
N ILE A 100 0.61 -10.82 -2.26
CA ILE A 100 1.43 -9.61 -2.19
C ILE A 100 2.07 -9.33 -3.54
N ALA A 101 2.80 -10.30 -4.11
CA ALA A 101 3.44 -10.15 -5.42
C ALA A 101 2.42 -9.84 -6.52
N ASN A 102 1.27 -10.52 -6.50
CA ASN A 102 0.15 -10.24 -7.41
C ASN A 102 -0.39 -8.81 -7.25
N GLY A 103 -0.36 -8.24 -6.04
CA GLY A 103 -0.73 -6.85 -5.80
C GLY A 103 0.21 -5.88 -6.50
N PHE A 104 1.53 -6.09 -6.40
CA PHE A 104 2.53 -5.29 -7.12
C PHE A 104 2.39 -5.39 -8.64
N LEU A 105 2.18 -6.61 -9.15
CA LEU A 105 1.96 -6.87 -10.56
C LEU A 105 0.72 -6.13 -11.09
N LYS A 106 -0.43 -6.27 -10.43
CA LYS A 106 -1.70 -5.63 -10.84
C LYS A 106 -1.67 -4.11 -10.77
N CYS A 107 -0.85 -3.56 -9.87
CA CYS A 107 -0.66 -2.13 -9.75
C CYS A 107 0.48 -1.59 -10.65
N GLY A 108 1.12 -2.44 -11.46
CA GLY A 108 2.21 -2.05 -12.37
C GLY A 108 3.46 -1.55 -11.62
N GLN A 109 3.65 -2.01 -10.39
CA GLN A 109 4.75 -1.61 -9.49
C GLN A 109 5.69 -2.78 -9.19
N ASP A 110 5.55 -3.91 -9.89
CA ASP A 110 6.53 -4.99 -9.84
C ASP A 110 7.78 -4.58 -10.62
N PRO A 111 8.92 -4.34 -9.93
CA PRO A 111 10.12 -3.83 -10.59
C PRO A 111 10.75 -4.87 -11.53
N TRP A 112 10.38 -6.16 -11.41
CA TRP A 112 10.93 -7.26 -12.21
C TRP A 112 10.02 -7.64 -13.38
N SER A 113 8.84 -7.03 -13.51
CA SER A 113 7.98 -7.24 -14.67
C SER A 113 8.37 -6.30 -15.81
N PRO A 114 8.75 -6.83 -17.00
CA PRO A 114 8.99 -6.00 -18.17
C PRO A 114 7.69 -5.57 -18.88
N SER A 115 6.53 -6.03 -18.39
CA SER A 115 5.25 -5.96 -19.07
C SER A 115 4.21 -5.20 -18.24
N LEU A 116 3.43 -4.35 -18.90
CA LEU A 116 2.26 -3.68 -18.32
C LEU A 116 0.94 -4.41 -18.66
N VAL A 117 1.01 -5.63 -19.18
CA VAL A 117 -0.19 -6.38 -19.59
C VAL A 117 -1.14 -6.59 -18.41
N GLU A 118 -0.62 -6.96 -17.25
CA GLU A 118 -1.45 -7.32 -16.09
C GLU A 118 -2.13 -6.10 -15.45
N ILE A 119 -1.48 -4.94 -15.41
CA ILE A 119 -2.13 -3.70 -14.99
C ILE A 119 -3.22 -3.29 -15.98
N ASN A 120 -2.97 -3.40 -17.29
CA ASN A 120 -3.97 -3.05 -18.29
C ASN A 120 -5.20 -3.96 -18.22
N GLN A 121 -4.99 -5.28 -18.08
CA GLN A 121 -6.07 -6.24 -17.86
C GLN A 121 -6.85 -5.93 -16.56
N HIS A 122 -6.13 -5.57 -15.49
CA HIS A 122 -6.76 -5.19 -14.24
C HIS A 122 -7.62 -3.92 -14.40
N LEU A 123 -7.10 -2.86 -15.01
CA LEU A 123 -7.82 -1.61 -15.27
C LEU A 123 -9.06 -1.86 -16.14
N SER A 124 -8.94 -2.67 -17.20
CA SER A 124 -10.07 -3.09 -18.02
C SER A 124 -11.14 -3.80 -17.19
N SER A 125 -10.76 -4.73 -16.31
CA SER A 125 -11.72 -5.45 -15.45
C SER A 125 -12.43 -4.55 -14.43
N VAL A 126 -11.81 -3.43 -14.03
CA VAL A 126 -12.39 -2.46 -13.09
C VAL A 126 -13.28 -1.44 -13.81
N SER A 127 -12.98 -1.12 -15.07
CA SER A 127 -13.78 -0.21 -15.91
C SER A 127 -15.18 -0.76 -16.26
N GLU A 128 -15.41 -2.06 -16.10
CA GLU A 128 -16.72 -2.70 -16.26
C GLU A 128 -17.67 -2.44 -15.07
N SER A 129 -17.17 -1.90 -13.95
CA SER A 129 -18.01 -1.43 -12.86
C SER A 129 -18.60 -0.07 -13.24
N SER A 130 -19.94 0.05 -13.28
CA SER A 130 -20.72 1.21 -13.74
C SER A 130 -20.35 2.57 -13.10
N ILE A 131 -19.64 2.53 -11.98
CA ILE A 131 -19.13 3.72 -11.26
C ILE A 131 -17.93 4.35 -11.98
N TYR A 132 -17.07 3.54 -12.63
CA TYR A 132 -15.84 4.00 -13.27
C TYR A 132 -15.99 4.34 -14.75
N SER A 133 -17.08 3.92 -15.40
CA SER A 133 -17.39 4.29 -16.79
C SER A 133 -17.88 5.74 -16.95
N ALA A 134 -18.14 6.45 -15.84
CA ALA A 134 -18.70 7.80 -15.80
C ALA A 134 -17.68 8.91 -15.45
N LEU A 135 -16.42 8.55 -15.24
CA LEU A 135 -15.28 9.46 -15.05
C LEU A 135 -14.50 9.61 -16.35
#